data_AF-A0A2D6XJF4-F1
#
_entry.id   AF-A0A2D6XJF4-F1
#
_cell.length_a   1.000
_cell.length_b   1.000
_cell.length_c   1.000
_cell.angle_alpha   90.00
_cell.angle_beta   90.00
_cell.angle_gamma   90.00
#
_symmetry.space_group_name_H-M   'P 1'
#
loop_
_entity.id
_entity.type
_entity.pdbx_description
1 polymer ?
#
loop_
_entity_poly.entity_id
_entity_poly.type
_entity_poly.pdbx_seq_one_letter_code
_entity_poly.pdbx_strand_id
1 'polypeptide(L)' 'MKNITLTTTGSGKEVMVNWNNVHYAKSMTSPYSDEYVEVSFGDHNVEVKETLQEIHEKCLQTLV' A
#
# COMPACT_ATOMS: atom_id res chain seq x y z
N MET A 1 4.53 -8.04 -14.74
CA MET A 1 5.03 -7.21 -13.61
C MET A 1 3.81 -6.53 -13.00
N LYS A 2 3.58 -6.64 -11.69
CA LYS A 2 2.39 -6.09 -11.04
C LYS A 2 2.75 -4.79 -10.32
N ASN A 3 2.82 -3.69 -11.05
CA ASN A 3 3.03 -2.38 -10.44
C ASN A 3 1.66 -1.78 -10.11
N ILE A 4 1.44 -1.38 -8.86
CA ILE A 4 0.24 -0.66 -8.44
C ILE A 4 0.63 0.71 -7.89
N THR A 5 -0.26 1.68 -8.05
CA THR A 5 -0.10 3.03 -7.48
C THR A 5 -0.88 3.14 -6.18
N LEU A 6 -0.19 3.56 -5.13
CA LEU A 6 -0.71 3.77 -3.78
C LEU A 6 -0.47 5.22 -3.33
N THR A 7 -1.24 5.68 -2.35
CA THR A 7 -1.24 7.07 -1.90
C THR A 7 -0.71 7.15 -0.48
N THR A 8 0.39 7.88 -0.28
CA THR A 8 1.01 7.98 1.05
C THR A 8 0.17 8.78 2.05
N THR A 9 0.11 8.32 3.30
CA THR A 9 -0.65 8.96 4.39
C THR A 9 -0.21 10.40 4.66
N GLY A 10 1.08 10.62 4.87
CA GLY A 10 1.63 11.91 5.31
C GLY A 10 1.75 12.98 4.21
N SER A 11 2.09 12.59 2.98
CA SER A 11 2.36 13.56 1.90
C SER A 11 1.29 13.61 0.81
N GLY A 12 0.39 12.63 0.75
CA GLY A 12 -0.58 12.49 -0.33
C GLY A 12 0.05 12.21 -1.70
N LYS A 13 1.36 11.95 -1.76
CA LYS A 13 2.05 11.59 -2.99
C LYS A 13 1.67 10.17 -3.40
N GLU A 14 1.55 9.99 -4.71
CA GLU A 14 1.42 8.70 -5.35
C GLU A 14 2.79 8.01 -5.43
N VAL A 15 2.83 6.74 -5.03
CA VAL A 15 4.00 5.88 -5.12
C VAL A 15 3.67 4.64 -5.92
N MET A 16 4.57 4.27 -6.82
CA MET A 16 4.43 3.03 -7.58
C MET A 16 5.16 1.90 -6.84
N VAL A 17 4.41 0.86 -6.47
CA VAL A 17 4.92 -0.30 -5.76
C VAL A 17 4.87 -1.51 -6.69
N ASN A 18 6.03 -2.16 -6.86
CA ASN A 18 6.09 -3.46 -7.53
C ASN A 18 5.63 -4.56 -6.56
N TRP A 19 4.40 -5.02 -6.75
CA TRP A 19 3.74 -5.99 -5.88
C TRP A 19 4.43 -7.36 -5.86
N ASN A 20 5.24 -7.68 -6.87
CA ASN A 20 6.05 -8.91 -6.86
C ASN A 20 7.17 -8.88 -5.80
N ASN A 21 7.51 -7.70 -5.27
CA ASN A 21 8.55 -7.51 -4.26
C ASN A 21 7.98 -7.10 -2.89
N VAL A 22 6.66 -7.20 -2.70
CA VAL A 22 6.00 -6.91 -1.42
C VAL A 22 6.09 -8.15 -0.53
N HIS A 23 6.62 -7.96 0.67
CA HIS A 23 6.68 -9.01 1.69
C HIS A 23 5.34 -9.15 2.40
N TYR A 24 4.75 -8.02 2.81
CA TYR A 24 3.44 -7.98 3.45
C TYR A 24 2.78 -6.60 3.30
N ALA A 25 1.47 -6.59 3.50
CA ALA A 25 0.69 -5.39 3.78
C ALA A 25 -0.17 -5.67 5.03
N LYS A 26 -0.21 -4.74 6.00
CA LYS A 26 -1.01 -4.90 7.22
C LYS A 26 -1.72 -3.60 7.59
N SER A 27 -2.95 -3.71 8.08
CA SER A 27 -3.67 -2.59 8.67
C SER A 27 -3.04 -2.19 9.99
N MET A 28 -2.94 -0.89 10.22
CA MET A 28 -2.38 -0.26 11.40
C MET A 28 -3.28 0.89 11.83
N THR A 29 -3.25 1.19 13.13
CA THR A 29 -3.94 2.34 13.70
C THR A 29 -2.90 3.26 14.33
N SER A 30 -2.95 4.55 13.98
CA SER A 30 -2.08 5.56 14.55
C SER A 30 -2.44 5.81 16.03
N PRO A 31 -1.56 6.42 16.82
CA PRO A 31 -1.90 6.88 18.18
C PRO A 31 -3.07 7.87 18.22
N TYR A 32 -3.43 8.47 17.09
CA TYR A 32 -4.54 9.42 16.93
C TYR A 32 -5.81 8.77 16.37
N SER A 33 -5.86 7.43 16.33
CA SER A 33 -6.98 6.64 15.80
C SER A 33 -7.17 6.73 14.28
N ASP A 34 -6.17 7.19 13.53
CA ASP A 34 -6.21 7.14 12.06
C ASP A 34 -5.82 5.73 11.59
N GLU A 35 -6.61 5.16 10.69
CA GLU A 35 -6.30 3.87 10.07
C GLU A 35 -5.45 4.06 8.82
N TYR A 36 -4.45 3.21 8.65
CA TYR A 36 -3.60 3.17 7.46
C TYR A 36 -3.09 1.75 7.21
N VAL A 37 -2.53 1.53 6.03
CA VAL A 37 -1.85 0.27 5.71
C VAL A 37 -0.35 0.49 5.62
N GLU A 38 0.42 -0.33 6.34
CA GLU A 38 1.87 -0.42 6.15
C GLU A 38 2.15 -1.48 5.07
N VAL A 39 2.79 -1.08 3.98
CA VAL A 39 3.26 -1.98 2.91
C VAL A 39 4.78 -2.09 3.00
N SER A 40 5.27 -3.31 3.19
CA SER A 40 6.70 -3.64 3.27
C SER A 40 7.17 -4.27 1.96
N PHE A 41 8.24 -3.72 1.37
CA PHE A 41 8.85 -4.25 0.14
C PHE A 41 10.36 -4.01 0.14
N GLY A 42 11.14 -5.06 -0.10
CA GLY A 42 12.60 -4.99 0.08
C GLY A 42 12.98 -4.51 1.50
N ASP A 43 13.82 -3.47 1.57
CA ASP A 43 14.25 -2.82 2.82
C ASP A 43 13.44 -1.54 3.14
N HIS A 44 12.30 -1.34 2.48
CA HIS A 44 11.47 -0.16 2.63
C HIS A 44 10.08 -0.50 3.15
N ASN A 45 9.52 0.42 3.92
CA ASN A 45 8.13 0.42 4.33
C ASN A 45 7.49 1.73 3.89
N VAL A 46 6.24 1.66 3.45
CA VAL A 46 5.44 2.84 3.14
C VAL A 46 4.09 2.74 3.81
N GLU A 47 3.65 3.85 4.38
CA GLU A 47 2.33 4.01 4.94
C GLU A 47 1.40 4.60 3.89
N VAL A 48 0.29 3.91 3.61
CA VAL A 48 -0.65 4.27 2.56
C VAL A 48 -2.06 4.43 3.10
N LYS A 49 -2.84 5.28 2.43
CA LYS A 49 -4.22 5.60 2.80
C LYS A 49 -5.20 4.51 2.38
N GLU A 50 -4.85 3.74 1.36
CA GLU A 50 -5.68 2.63 0.89
C GLU A 50 -5.80 1.55 1.95
N THR A 51 -7.01 0.98 2.03
CA THR A 51 -7.30 -0.23 2.79
C THR A 51 -6.73 -1.47 2.11
N LEU A 52 -6.60 -2.57 2.87
CA LEU A 52 -6.19 -3.86 2.30
C LEU A 52 -7.13 -4.34 1.18
N GLN A 53 -8.43 -4.02 1.28
CA GLN A 53 -9.39 -4.35 0.24
C GLN A 53 -9.13 -3.57 -1.05
N GLU A 54 -8.96 -2.25 -0.99
CA GLU A 54 -8.68 -1.42 -2.16
C GLU A 54 -7.37 -1.82 -2.84
N ILE A 55 -6.35 -2.14 -2.05
CA ILE A 55 -5.08 -2.66 -2.54
C ILE A 55 -5.28 -3.99 -3.29
N HIS A 56 -6.09 -4.90 -2.73
CA HIS A 56 -6.41 -6.16 -3.38
C HIS A 56 -7.13 -5.95 -4.72
N GLU A 57 -8.10 -5.05 -4.76
CA GLU A 57 -8.83 -4.70 -5.99
C GLU A 57 -7.91 -4.11 -7.06
N LYS A 58 -7.00 -3.18 -6.69
CA LYS A 58 -5.97 -2.64 -7.61
C LYS A 58 -5.05 -3.75 -8.16
N CYS A 59 -4.69 -4.72 -7.34
CA CYS A 59 -3.88 -5.86 -7.78
C CYS A 59 -4.62 -6.74 -8.80
N LEU A 60 -5.93 -6.91 -8.65
CA LEU A 60 -6.76 -7.65 -9.58
C LEU A 60 -6.98 -6.90 -10.90
N GLN A 61 -7.19 -5.58 -10.85
CA GLN A 61 -7.36 -4.76 -12.05
C GLN A 61 -6.10 -4.74 -12.93
N THR A 62 -4.92 -4.85 -12.32
CA THR A 62 -3.64 -4.91 -13.04
C THR A 62 -3.41 -6.25 -13.77
N LEU A 63 -4.30 -7.24 -13.60
CA LEU A 63 -4.24 -8.55 -14.27
C LEU A 63 -5.02 -8.59 -15.61
N VAL A 64 -5.81 -7.57 -15.92
CA VAL A 64 -6.63 -7.46 -17.13
C VAL A 64 -5.91 -6.58 -18.15
#